data_AF-Q0W867-F1
#
_entry.id   AF-Q0W867-F1
#
_cell.length_a   1.000
_cell.length_b   1.000
_cell.length_c   1.000
_cell.angle_alpha   90.00
_cell.angle_beta   90.00
_cell.angle_gamma   90.00
#
_symmetry.space_group_name_H-M   'P 1'
#
loop_
_entity.id
_entity.type
_entity.pdbx_description
1 polymer ?
#
loop_
_entity_poly.entity_id
_entity_poly.type
_entity_poly.pdbx_seq_one_letter_code
_entity_poly.pdbx_strand_id
1 'polypeptide(L)'
;MLDILARNRGRYLRELAEFLEIPSVGADRRHTADMRRAAEWFLARVERSGFSGKVFETRGHPIVYAERWPEKAAPTLLVYGHYDVQPPGPLHAWKTLPFTPVVKDGAIYARGGNR
;
A
#
# COMPACT_ATOMS: atom_id res chain seq x y z
N MET A 1 16.83 7.62 -14.74
CA MET A 1 15.91 7.44 -13.58
C MET A 1 14.56 8.10 -13.82
N LEU A 2 14.50 9.40 -14.10
CA LEU A 2 13.23 10.10 -14.38
C LEU A 2 12.47 9.55 -15.60
N ASP A 3 13.18 9.13 -16.65
CA ASP A 3 12.56 8.51 -17.83
C ASP A 3 11.87 7.17 -17.51
N ILE A 4 12.44 6.39 -16.58
CA ILE A 4 11.84 5.14 -16.12
C ILE A 4 10.53 5.44 -15.38
N LEU A 5 10.54 6.48 -14.52
CA LEU A 5 9.35 6.90 -13.80
C LEU A 5 8.26 7.40 -14.76
N ALA A 6 8.62 8.21 -15.76
CA ALA A 6 7.67 8.70 -16.76
C ALA A 6 7.06 7.56 -17.59
N ARG A 7 7.90 6.64 -18.11
CA ARG A 7 7.45 5.48 -18.90
C ARG A 7 6.55 4.53 -18.12
N ASN A 8 6.78 4.38 -16.81
CA ASN A 8 6.03 3.47 -15.97
C ASN A 8 4.89 4.13 -15.18
N ARG A 9 4.67 5.45 -15.33
CA ARG A 9 3.67 6.22 -14.57
C ARG A 9 2.30 5.57 -14.57
N GLY A 10 1.83 5.11 -15.73
CA GLY A 10 0.53 4.44 -15.86
C GLY A 10 0.44 3.15 -15.06
N ARG A 11 1.52 2.35 -14.99
CA ARG A 11 1.58 1.15 -14.16
C ARG A 11 1.51 1.51 -12.69
N TYR A 12 2.33 2.46 -12.24
CA TYR A 12 2.37 2.85 -10.82
C TYR A 12 1.04 3.40 -10.33
N LEU A 13 0.34 4.20 -11.14
CA LEU A 13 -0.98 4.69 -10.80
C LEU A 13 -2.02 3.56 -10.70
N ARG A 14 -1.95 2.55 -11.58
CA ARG A 14 -2.82 1.37 -11.48
C ARG A 14 -2.52 0.55 -10.23
N GLU A 15 -1.24 0.27 -9.95
CA GLU A 15 -0.85 -0.47 -8.74
C GLU A 15 -1.26 0.29 -7.47
N LEU A 16 -1.10 1.62 -7.45
CA LEU A 16 -1.58 2.42 -6.33
C LEU A 16 -3.11 2.36 -6.20
N ALA A 17 -3.85 2.44 -7.31
CA ALA A 17 -5.30 2.30 -7.29
C ALA A 17 -5.74 0.92 -6.77
N GLU A 18 -5.16 -0.17 -7.27
CA GLU A 18 -5.42 -1.53 -6.79
C GLU A 18 -5.19 -1.66 -5.28
N PHE A 19 -4.17 -0.99 -4.73
CA PHE A 19 -3.90 -1.01 -3.31
C PHE A 19 -4.93 -0.21 -2.50
N LEU A 20 -5.33 0.96 -2.99
CA LEU A 20 -6.31 1.84 -2.37
C LEU A 20 -7.75 1.29 -2.42
N GLU A 21 -8.02 0.31 -3.28
CA GLU A 21 -9.29 -0.44 -3.28
C GLU A 21 -9.41 -1.40 -2.08
N ILE A 22 -8.32 -1.72 -1.39
CA ILE A 22 -8.34 -2.57 -0.20
C ILE A 22 -8.71 -1.71 1.01
N PRO A 23 -9.87 -1.92 1.66
CA PRO A 23 -10.28 -1.11 2.80
C PRO A 23 -9.58 -1.59 4.08
N SER A 24 -8.27 -1.38 4.17
CA SER A 24 -7.41 -1.74 5.31
C SER A 24 -7.65 -0.85 6.54
N VAL A 25 -8.89 -0.77 7.02
CA VAL A 25 -9.27 0.13 8.11
C VAL A 25 -8.83 -0.44 9.46
N GLY A 26 -7.69 0.02 9.97
CA GLY A 26 -7.04 -0.57 11.16
C GLY A 26 -7.86 -0.48 12.45
N ALA A 27 -8.71 0.54 12.57
CA ALA A 27 -9.54 0.77 13.76
C ALA A 27 -10.83 -0.10 13.80
N ASP A 28 -11.14 -0.83 12.74
CA ASP A 28 -12.39 -1.58 12.61
C ASP A 28 -12.14 -3.06 12.36
N ARG A 29 -12.57 -3.91 13.32
CA ARG A 29 -12.37 -5.36 13.27
C ARG A 29 -13.06 -6.02 12.07
N ARG A 30 -14.09 -5.40 11.47
CA ARG A 30 -14.72 -5.91 10.24
C ARG A 30 -13.74 -5.98 9.07
N HIS A 31 -12.69 -5.17 9.11
CA HIS A 31 -11.65 -5.09 8.09
C HIS A 31 -10.40 -5.93 8.43
N THR A 32 -10.48 -6.86 9.37
CA THR A 32 -9.34 -7.75 9.72
C THR A 32 -8.86 -8.57 8.51
N ALA A 33 -9.78 -9.05 7.67
CA ALA A 33 -9.42 -9.75 6.43
C ALA A 33 -8.77 -8.82 5.41
N ASP A 34 -9.23 -7.56 5.33
CA ASP A 34 -8.67 -6.56 4.43
C ASP A 34 -7.26 -6.13 4.84
N MET A 35 -6.98 -6.06 6.16
CA MET A 35 -5.64 -5.84 6.68
C MET A 35 -4.66 -6.94 6.22
N ARG A 36 -5.09 -8.21 6.26
CA ARG A 36 -4.28 -9.31 5.72
C ARG A 36 -4.09 -9.18 4.21
N ARG A 37 -5.17 -8.90 3.46
CA ARG A 37 -5.11 -8.71 2.01
C ARG A 37 -4.14 -7.60 1.62
N ALA A 38 -4.13 -6.48 2.35
CA ALA A 38 -3.20 -5.37 2.13
C ALA A 38 -1.75 -5.78 2.40
N ALA A 39 -1.49 -6.51 3.50
CA ALA A 39 -0.16 -7.03 3.81
C ALA A 39 0.36 -7.98 2.73
N GLU A 40 -0.46 -8.93 2.28
CA GLU A 40 -0.12 -9.90 1.22
C GLU A 40 0.08 -9.22 -0.14
N TRP A 41 -0.78 -8.24 -0.47
CA TRP A 41 -0.63 -7.45 -1.68
C TRP A 41 0.70 -6.70 -1.69
N PHE A 42 1.07 -6.07 -0.58
CA PHE A 42 2.32 -5.32 -0.45
C PHE A 42 3.54 -6.24 -0.53
N LEU A 43 3.53 -7.37 0.20
CA LEU A 43 4.60 -8.36 0.14
C LEU A 43 4.83 -8.84 -1.30
N ALA A 44 3.77 -9.20 -2.03
CA ALA A 44 3.89 -9.68 -3.40
C ALA A 44 4.51 -8.63 -4.35
N ARG A 45 4.28 -7.33 -4.12
CA ARG A 45 4.92 -6.25 -4.89
C ARG A 45 6.41 -6.08 -4.53
N VAL A 46 6.73 -6.17 -3.24
CA VAL A 46 8.10 -6.08 -2.74
C VAL A 46 8.94 -7.25 -3.26
N GLU A 47 8.40 -8.47 -3.26
CA GLU A 47 9.07 -9.66 -3.79
C GLU A 47 9.35 -9.56 -5.29
N ARG A 48 8.40 -9.05 -6.08
CA ARG A 48 8.62 -8.78 -7.52
C ARG A 48 9.71 -7.73 -7.77
N SER A 49 10.06 -6.94 -6.76
CA SER A 49 11.15 -5.95 -6.82
C SER A 49 12.52 -6.52 -6.42
N GLY A 50 12.59 -7.84 -6.17
CA GLY A 50 13.84 -8.56 -5.86
C GLY A 50 14.20 -8.60 -4.37
N PHE A 51 13.24 -8.35 -3.50
CA PHE A 51 13.38 -8.56 -2.06
C PHE A 51 12.87 -9.96 -1.67
N SER A 52 13.31 -10.48 -0.54
CA SER A 52 12.73 -11.66 0.09
C SER A 52 12.02 -11.22 1.36
N GLY A 53 10.77 -11.65 1.57
CA GLY A 53 9.98 -11.18 2.70
C GLY A 53 8.97 -12.20 3.21
N LYS A 54 8.26 -11.79 4.25
CA LYS A 54 7.22 -12.59 4.91
C LYS A 54 6.22 -11.70 5.63
N VAL A 55 4.97 -12.17 5.68
CA VAL A 55 3.95 -11.64 6.59
C VAL A 55 4.12 -12.30 7.96
N PHE A 56 4.32 -11.50 9.00
CA PHE A 56 4.41 -11.95 10.38
C PHE A 56 3.11 -11.65 11.13
N GLU A 57 2.59 -12.69 11.78
CA GLU A 57 1.42 -12.57 12.66
C GLU A 57 1.79 -11.81 13.93
N THR A 58 0.86 -10.98 14.40
CA THR A 58 0.98 -10.29 15.68
C THR A 58 -0.29 -10.51 16.51
N ARG A 59 -0.34 -9.95 17.73
CA ARG A 59 -1.59 -9.91 18.50
C ARG A 59 -2.66 -9.01 17.87
N GLY A 60 -2.25 -8.08 17.01
CA GLY A 60 -3.12 -7.20 16.24
C GLY A 60 -3.01 -7.50 14.74
N HIS A 61 -2.83 -6.45 13.95
CA HIS A 61 -2.68 -6.59 12.50
C HIS A 61 -1.31 -7.19 12.13
N PRO A 62 -1.20 -7.92 11.02
CA PRO A 62 0.07 -8.49 10.59
C PRO A 62 1.11 -7.40 10.29
N ILE A 63 2.38 -7.76 10.23
CA ILE A 63 3.44 -6.87 9.73
C ILE A 63 4.11 -7.52 8.52
N VAL A 64 4.51 -6.70 7.55
CA VAL A 64 5.32 -7.16 6.42
C VAL A 64 6.76 -6.81 6.70
N TYR A 65 7.62 -7.81 6.67
CA TYR A 65 9.07 -7.62 6.70
C TYR A 65 9.64 -8.15 5.40
N ALA A 66 10.54 -7.39 4.79
CA ALA A 66 11.27 -7.81 3.60
C ALA A 66 12.66 -7.18 3.59
N GLU A 67 13.61 -7.91 3.06
CA GLU A 67 15.00 -7.51 2.99
C GLU A 67 15.62 -7.90 1.65
N ARG A 68 16.71 -7.22 1.31
CA ARG A 68 17.56 -7.56 0.18
C ARG A 68 19.00 -7.27 0.58
N TRP A 69 19.83 -8.30 0.51
CA TRP A 69 21.26 -8.17 0.79
C TRP A 69 22.03 -7.93 -0.51
N PRO A 70 22.83 -6.86 -0.60
CA PRO A 70 23.70 -6.64 -1.74
C PRO A 70 24.90 -7.59 -1.73
N GLU A 71 25.41 -7.94 -2.91
CA GLU A 71 26.61 -8.79 -3.07
C GLU A 71 27.90 -8.14 -2.53
N LYS A 72 27.90 -6.80 -2.42
CA LYS A 72 29.02 -6.02 -1.88
C LYS A 72 28.60 -5.39 -0.56
N ALA A 73 29.54 -5.27 0.37
CA ALA A 73 29.32 -4.56 1.63
C ALA A 73 28.85 -3.12 1.34
N ALA A 74 27.63 -2.81 1.78
CA ALA A 74 27.01 -1.50 1.69
C ALA A 74 26.27 -1.20 2.99
N PRO A 75 26.02 0.08 3.34
CA PRO A 75 25.21 0.44 4.49
C PRO A 75 23.77 -0.11 4.38
N THR A 76 23.19 -0.48 5.52
CA THR A 76 21.79 -0.91 5.60
C THR A 76 20.86 0.28 5.75
N LEU A 77 19.82 0.36 4.90
CA LEU A 77 18.72 1.32 5.02
C LEU A 77 17.45 0.60 5.49
N LEU A 78 16.83 1.09 6.57
CA LEU A 78 15.51 0.66 7.01
C LEU A 78 14.45 1.64 6.53
N VAL A 79 13.46 1.14 5.80
CA VAL A 79 12.25 1.89 5.43
C VAL A 79 11.09 1.36 6.25
N TYR A 80 10.48 2.25 7.06
CA TYR A 80 9.30 1.95 7.85
C TYR A 80 8.09 2.72 7.32
N GLY A 81 6.95 2.05 7.26
CA GLY A 81 5.68 2.63 6.86
C GLY A 81 4.52 1.81 7.42
N HIS A 82 3.31 2.28 7.15
CA HIS A 82 2.07 1.60 7.53
C HIS A 82 1.15 1.50 6.31
N TYR A 83 0.24 0.53 6.34
CA TYR A 83 -0.70 0.25 5.26
C TYR A 83 -2.15 0.21 5.73
N ASP A 84 -2.39 0.44 7.02
CA ASP A 84 -3.71 0.71 7.55
C ASP A 84 -4.13 2.15 7.23
N VAL A 85 -5.43 2.35 7.09
CA VAL A 85 -6.05 3.64 6.82
C VAL A 85 -7.12 3.96 7.86
N GLN A 86 -7.46 5.23 7.96
CA GLN A 86 -8.56 5.68 8.82
C GLN A 86 -9.92 5.29 8.22
N PRO A 87 -10.97 5.14 9.05
CA PRO A 87 -12.34 5.04 8.56
C PRO A 87 -12.66 6.22 7.62
N PRO A 88 -13.48 6.01 6.57
CA PRO A 88 -13.76 7.08 5.61
C PRO A 88 -14.60 8.21 6.21
N GLY A 89 -15.18 8.03 7.41
CA GLY A 89 -16.14 8.98 7.96
C GLY A 89 -17.46 8.95 7.20
N PRO A 90 -18.25 10.04 7.22
CA PRO A 90 -19.56 10.06 6.58
C PRO A 90 -19.49 9.96 5.06
N LEU A 91 -20.13 8.94 4.46
CA LEU A 91 -20.06 8.69 3.01
C LEU A 91 -20.64 9.83 2.16
N HIS A 92 -21.63 10.57 2.66
CA HIS A 92 -22.23 11.71 1.95
C HIS A 92 -21.28 12.90 1.78
N ALA A 93 -20.21 12.98 2.60
CA ALA A 93 -19.20 14.03 2.48
C ALA A 93 -18.19 13.74 1.35
N TRP A 94 -18.21 12.53 0.80
CA TRP A 94 -17.34 12.12 -0.29
C TRP A 94 -17.95 12.45 -1.66
N LYS A 95 -17.13 12.99 -2.56
CA LYS A 95 -17.51 13.22 -3.97
C LYS A 95 -17.30 11.97 -4.85
N THR A 96 -16.46 11.04 -4.39
CA THR A 96 -16.15 9.74 -5.01
C THR A 96 -16.11 8.71 -3.89
N LEU A 97 -16.50 7.45 -4.15
CA LEU A 97 -16.49 6.43 -3.10
C LEU A 97 -15.06 6.26 -2.50
N PRO A 98 -14.91 6.12 -1.18
CA PRO A 98 -13.62 6.21 -0.52
C PRO A 98 -12.61 5.13 -0.94
N PHE A 99 -13.09 3.94 -1.30
CA PHE A 99 -12.27 2.81 -1.75
C PHE A 99 -12.49 2.49 -3.23
N THR A 100 -12.88 3.50 -4.02
CA THR A 100 -12.95 3.42 -5.48
C THR A 100 -12.10 4.57 -6.03
N PRO A 101 -10.78 4.36 -6.21
CA PRO A 101 -9.86 5.44 -6.52
C PRO A 101 -10.19 6.11 -7.85
N VAL A 102 -10.27 7.44 -7.83
CA VAL A 102 -10.51 8.25 -9.03
C VAL A 102 -9.31 9.14 -9.30
N VAL A 103 -8.72 9.02 -10.49
CA VAL A 103 -7.65 9.93 -10.93
C VAL A 103 -8.27 11.10 -11.68
N LYS A 104 -8.11 12.32 -11.17
CA LYS A 104 -8.63 13.55 -11.77
C LYS A 104 -7.72 14.73 -11.45
N ASP A 105 -7.54 15.64 -12.42
CA ASP A 105 -6.80 16.91 -12.24
C ASP A 105 -5.39 16.74 -11.63
N GLY A 106 -4.70 15.65 -12.01
CA GLY A 106 -3.34 15.36 -11.51
C GLY A 106 -3.27 14.71 -10.12
N ALA A 107 -4.41 14.44 -9.47
CA ALA A 107 -4.49 13.79 -8.16
C ALA A 107 -5.25 12.45 -8.22
N ILE A 108 -5.03 11.59 -7.22
CA ILE A 108 -5.83 10.38 -6.97
C ILE A 108 -6.69 10.59 -5.71
N TYR A 109 -7.99 10.40 -5.84
CA TYR A 109 -8.97 10.59 -4.77
C TYR A 109 -9.44 9.23 -4.27
N ALA A 110 -8.98 8.86 -3.07
CA ALA A 110 -9.38 7.69 -2.30
C ALA A 110 -8.88 7.83 -0.86
N ARG A 111 -9.51 7.13 0.08
CA ARG A 111 -8.95 6.93 1.43
C ARG A 111 -7.62 6.20 1.29
N GLY A 112 -6.56 6.68 1.96
CA GLY A 112 -5.20 6.15 1.79
C GLY A 112 -4.38 6.87 0.73
N GLY A 113 -5.01 7.63 -0.19
CA GLY A 113 -4.32 8.25 -1.33
C GLY A 113 -3.33 9.36 -0.94
N ASN A 114 -3.56 9.99 0.22
CA ASN A 114 -2.67 10.95 0.85
C ASN A 114 -2.60 10.78 2.39
N ARG A 115 -3.29 9.74 2.91
CA ARG A 115 -3.23 9.02 4.20
C ARG A 115 -4.59 8.36 4.53
#